data_AF-A0A537LYZ2-F1
#
_entry.id   AF-A0A537LYZ2-F1
#
_cell.length_a   1.000
_cell.length_b   1.000
_cell.length_c   1.000
_cell.angle_alpha   90.00
_cell.angle_beta   90.00
_cell.angle_gamma   90.00
#
_symmetry.space_group_name_H-M   'P 1'
#
loop_
_entity.id
_entity.type
_entity.pdbx_description
1 polymer ?
#
loop_
_entity_poly.entity_id
_entity_poly.type
_entity_poly.pdbx_seq_one_letter_code
_entity_poly.pdbx_strand_id
1 'polypeptide(L)'
;MKIVHRRSRWALPAALMLCGCSPPAIDVTVFVEKGRLMARLSQDWGLFFSHKNAPCVRLAQLVPHSDLDAPVWKIEAKGDVQCLHLSSFAIGGPPPDGFKEVVPLAPGTKGMHRLDVLGIGGGEADLAL
;
A
#
# COMPACT_ATOMS: atom_id res chain seq x y z
N MET A 1 5.98 -27.08 -67.65
CA MET A 1 5.53 -26.93 -66.26
C MET A 1 6.47 -25.95 -65.55
N LYS A 2 5.98 -24.79 -65.10
CA LYS A 2 6.77 -23.78 -64.38
C LYS A 2 6.40 -23.84 -62.89
N ILE A 3 7.39 -24.16 -62.04
CA ILE A 3 7.25 -24.17 -60.59
C ILE A 3 7.38 -22.72 -60.11
N VAL A 4 6.29 -22.18 -59.57
CA VAL A 4 6.26 -20.83 -58.96
C VAL A 4 6.48 -20.99 -57.46
N HIS A 5 7.66 -20.60 -56.99
CA HIS A 5 7.94 -20.45 -55.56
C HIS A 5 7.21 -19.22 -55.01
N ARG A 6 6.17 -19.44 -54.19
CA ARG A 6 5.55 -18.40 -53.37
C ARG A 6 6.23 -18.37 -52.00
N ARG A 7 7.20 -17.47 -51.82
CA ARG A 7 7.70 -17.10 -50.49
C ARG A 7 6.62 -16.28 -49.78
N SER A 8 5.84 -16.92 -48.90
CA SER A 8 4.93 -16.21 -48.00
C SER A 8 5.70 -15.74 -46.77
N ARG A 9 5.54 -14.45 -46.49
CA ARG A 9 6.24 -13.68 -45.46
C ARG A 9 5.61 -13.97 -44.08
N TRP A 10 6.49 -14.20 -43.11
CA TRP A 10 6.45 -13.73 -41.71
C TRP A 10 5.09 -13.53 -41.02
N ALA A 11 4.84 -14.28 -39.95
CA ALA A 11 4.31 -13.75 -38.67
C ALA A 11 4.25 -14.86 -37.58
N LEU A 12 5.30 -14.96 -36.78
CA LEU A 12 5.31 -15.45 -35.39
C LEU A 12 6.46 -14.68 -34.73
N PRO A 13 6.37 -14.17 -33.48
CA PRO A 13 5.28 -14.22 -32.50
C PRO A 13 4.94 -12.82 -31.92
N ALA A 14 3.65 -12.49 -31.75
CA ALA A 14 3.24 -11.40 -30.85
C ALA A 14 3.27 -11.90 -29.39
N ALA A 15 4.46 -12.25 -28.91
CA ALA A 15 4.74 -12.53 -27.50
C ALA A 15 5.50 -11.34 -26.91
N LEU A 16 4.86 -10.17 -26.92
CA LEU A 16 5.38 -8.95 -26.33
C LEU A 16 4.62 -8.67 -25.04
N MET A 17 5.25 -9.17 -23.96
CA MET A 17 5.25 -8.58 -22.62
C MET A 17 3.88 -8.19 -22.04
N LEU A 18 3.26 -9.16 -21.38
CA LEU A 18 2.45 -8.89 -20.18
C LEU A 18 3.40 -8.26 -19.14
N CYS A 19 3.69 -6.96 -19.27
CA CYS A 19 4.27 -6.18 -18.19
C CYS A 19 3.31 -6.29 -17.01
N GLY A 20 3.61 -7.19 -16.08
CA GLY A 20 3.04 -7.16 -14.75
C GLY A 20 3.47 -5.85 -14.13
N CYS A 21 2.69 -4.79 -14.35
CA CYS A 21 2.81 -3.54 -13.62
C CYS A 21 2.32 -3.81 -12.20
N SER A 22 3.15 -4.50 -11.40
CA SER A 22 2.93 -4.55 -9.97
C SER A 22 2.94 -3.10 -9.46
N PRO A 23 1.93 -2.68 -8.69
CA PRO A 23 1.91 -1.34 -8.15
C PRO A 23 3.17 -1.11 -7.31
N PRO A 24 3.76 0.10 -7.35
CA PRO A 24 4.93 0.44 -6.55
C PRO A 24 4.64 0.25 -5.05
N ALA A 25 5.69 0.04 -4.25
CA ALA A 25 5.55 -0.04 -2.80
C ALA A 25 5.07 1.30 -2.22
N ILE A 26 4.37 1.23 -1.09
CA ILE A 26 4.00 2.42 -0.31
C ILE A 26 5.16 2.74 0.62
N ASP A 27 5.72 3.94 0.51
CA ASP A 27 6.68 4.45 1.49
C ASP A 27 5.92 4.83 2.76
N VAL A 28 6.30 4.22 3.89
CA VAL A 28 5.72 4.51 5.20
C VAL A 28 6.78 5.14 6.09
N THR A 29 6.51 6.35 6.57
CA THR A 29 7.40 7.04 7.52
C THR A 29 6.64 7.34 8.80
N VAL A 30 7.15 6.87 9.94
CA VAL A 30 6.58 7.12 11.26
C VAL A 30 7.39 8.21 11.97
N PHE A 31 6.69 9.18 12.56
CA PHE A 31 7.31 10.29 13.29
C PHE A 31 6.36 10.83 14.35
N VAL A 32 6.88 11.63 15.29
CA VAL A 32 6.06 12.28 16.31
C VAL A 32 5.85 13.74 15.93
N GLU A 33 4.59 14.18 15.87
CA GLU A 33 4.23 15.58 15.64
C GLU A 33 3.24 16.03 16.73
N LYS A 34 3.58 17.12 17.46
CA LYS A 34 2.76 17.66 18.55
C LYS A 34 2.37 16.60 19.60
N GLY A 35 3.29 15.69 19.92
CA GLY A 35 3.08 14.60 20.88
C GLY A 35 2.17 13.47 20.38
N ARG A 36 1.80 13.47 19.10
CA ARG A 36 1.03 12.39 18.47
C ARG A 36 1.94 11.59 17.55
N LEU A 37 1.76 10.27 17.56
CA LEU A 37 2.43 9.39 16.64
C LEU A 37 1.73 9.45 15.28
N MET A 38 2.47 9.85 14.26
CA MET A 38 1.97 10.09 12.91
C MET A 38 2.63 9.11 11.94
N ALA A 39 1.85 8.62 10.98
CA ALA A 39 2.35 7.95 9.80
C ALA A 39 2.14 8.87 8.58
N ARG A 40 3.20 9.07 7.80
CA ARG A 40 3.14 9.70 6.47
C ARG A 40 3.35 8.62 5.42
N LEU A 41 2.54 8.71 4.37
CA LEU A 41 2.50 7.76 3.29
C LEU A 41 2.79 8.48 1.98
N SER A 42 3.64 7.89 1.15
CA SER A 42 3.83 8.30 -0.24
C SER A 42 3.97 7.09 -1.14
N GLN A 43 3.70 7.27 -2.43
CA GLN A 43 3.92 6.21 -3.40
C GLN A 43 4.31 6.81 -4.74
N ASP A 44 5.42 6.30 -5.29
CA ASP A 44 6.03 6.78 -6.53
C ASP A 44 5.60 5.94 -7.73
N TRP A 45 4.75 6.51 -8.58
CA TRP A 45 4.29 5.90 -9.82
C TRP A 45 5.19 6.36 -10.98
N GLY A 46 6.26 5.60 -11.26
CA GLY A 46 7.37 6.00 -12.14
C GLY A 46 7.02 6.58 -13.54
N LEU A 47 8.00 7.27 -14.13
CA LEU A 47 8.18 7.90 -15.47
C LEU A 47 7.01 8.66 -16.14
N PHE A 48 5.76 8.27 -15.99
CA PHE A 48 4.60 8.99 -16.56
C PHE A 48 3.91 9.91 -15.55
N PHE A 49 4.13 9.70 -14.24
CA PHE A 49 3.56 10.52 -13.16
C PHE A 49 4.62 10.78 -12.07
N SER A 50 5.59 11.65 -12.38
CA SER A 50 6.73 12.08 -11.54
C SER A 50 6.39 12.71 -10.16
N HIS A 51 5.14 12.61 -9.69
CA HIS A 51 4.70 13.23 -8.46
C HIS A 51 4.48 12.17 -7.37
N LYS A 52 5.16 12.32 -6.24
CA LYS A 52 4.83 11.62 -4.98
C LYS A 52 3.38 11.92 -4.66
N ASN A 53 2.51 10.95 -4.90
CA ASN A 53 1.07 11.10 -4.68
C ASN A 53 0.67 10.41 -3.37
N ALA A 54 -0.46 10.85 -2.82
CA ALA A 54 -1.11 10.12 -1.73
C ALA A 54 -1.47 8.71 -2.21
N PRO A 55 -0.93 7.64 -1.59
CA PRO A 55 -1.23 6.27 -1.99
C PRO A 55 -2.70 5.95 -1.78
N CYS A 56 -3.22 5.01 -2.58
CA CYS A 56 -4.55 4.46 -2.38
C CYS A 56 -4.47 3.36 -1.32
N VAL A 57 -4.98 3.63 -0.12
CA VAL A 57 -4.91 2.77 1.06
C VAL A 57 -6.27 2.15 1.36
N ARG A 58 -6.30 0.85 1.63
CA ARG A 58 -7.48 0.09 2.04
C ARG A 58 -7.47 -0.21 3.54
N LEU A 59 -6.30 -0.48 4.09
CA LEU A 59 -6.09 -0.99 5.43
C LEU A 59 -4.78 -0.42 5.98
N ALA A 60 -4.79 0.01 7.23
CA ALA A 60 -3.58 0.17 8.02
C ALA A 60 -3.76 -0.53 9.37
N GLN A 61 -2.78 -1.31 9.77
CA GLN A 61 -2.84 -2.10 11.00
C GLN A 61 -1.49 -2.10 11.72
N LEU A 62 -1.56 -2.20 13.04
CA LEU A 62 -0.39 -2.32 13.89
C LEU A 62 -0.36 -3.73 14.46
N VAL A 63 0.70 -4.48 14.16
CA VAL A 63 0.89 -5.84 14.65
C VAL A 63 2.12 -5.90 15.57
N PRO A 64 2.02 -6.54 16.75
CA PRO A 64 3.19 -6.80 17.59
C PRO A 64 4.20 -7.69 16.87
N HIS A 65 5.50 -7.43 17.04
CA HIS A 65 6.54 -8.33 16.50
C HIS A 65 6.47 -9.74 17.11
N SER A 66 5.89 -9.89 18.30
CA SER A 66 5.69 -11.18 18.96
C SER A 66 4.55 -12.01 18.39
N ASP A 67 3.57 -11.38 17.74
CA ASP A 67 2.37 -12.02 17.21
C ASP A 67 1.83 -11.23 16.00
N LEU A 68 2.20 -11.67 14.80
CA LEU A 68 1.84 -10.98 13.55
C LEU A 68 0.38 -11.19 13.11
N ASP A 69 -0.31 -12.16 13.70
CA ASP A 69 -1.69 -12.52 13.34
C ASP A 69 -2.73 -11.74 14.19
N ALA A 70 -2.30 -11.10 15.27
CA ALA A 70 -3.14 -10.38 16.21
C ALA A 70 -2.87 -8.86 16.20
N PRO A 71 -3.51 -8.08 15.29
CA PRO A 71 -3.32 -6.64 15.27
C PRO A 71 -3.86 -5.99 16.56
N VAL A 72 -3.04 -5.13 17.17
CA VAL A 72 -3.41 -4.34 18.37
C VAL A 72 -4.08 -3.01 18.02
N TRP A 73 -4.04 -2.63 16.74
CA TRP A 73 -4.76 -1.49 16.19
C TRP A 73 -5.03 -1.70 14.71
N LYS A 74 -6.18 -1.24 14.21
CA LYS A 74 -6.58 -1.44 12.82
C LYS A 74 -7.59 -0.40 12.35
N ILE A 75 -7.32 0.21 11.20
CA ILE A 75 -8.28 1.02 10.44
C ILE A 75 -8.51 0.45 9.04
N GLU A 76 -9.74 0.53 8.56
CA GLU A 76 -10.15 0.04 7.23
C GLU A 76 -11.01 1.08 6.51
N ALA A 77 -10.92 1.14 5.18
CA ALA A 77 -11.86 1.95 4.39
C ALA A 77 -13.33 1.50 4.63
N LYS A 78 -14.25 2.45 4.66
CA LYS A 78 -15.69 2.19 4.90
C LYS A 78 -16.34 1.60 3.65
N GLY A 79 -17.31 0.70 3.88
CA GLY A 79 -18.12 0.08 2.82
C GLY A 79 -17.30 -0.74 1.82
N ASP A 80 -17.79 -0.77 0.59
CA ASP A 80 -17.24 -1.54 -0.53
C ASP A 80 -16.20 -0.76 -1.36
N VAL A 81 -15.67 0.34 -0.79
CA VAL A 81 -14.62 1.12 -1.45
C VAL A 81 -13.33 0.30 -1.52
N GLN A 82 -12.71 0.24 -2.71
CA GLN A 82 -11.48 -0.53 -2.92
C GLN A 82 -10.28 0.03 -2.15
N CYS A 83 -10.13 1.35 -2.12
CA CYS A 83 -9.13 2.08 -1.32
C CYS A 83 -9.44 3.59 -1.38
N LEU A 84 -8.81 4.36 -0.50
CA LEU A 84 -8.93 5.82 -0.41
C LEU A 84 -7.54 6.45 -0.45
N HIS A 85 -7.41 7.62 -1.06
CA HIS A 85 -6.16 8.36 -1.05
C HIS A 85 -5.85 8.87 0.37
N LEU A 86 -4.73 8.43 0.93
CA LEU A 86 -4.32 8.78 2.29
C LEU A 86 -2.83 9.13 2.31
N SER A 87 -2.51 10.38 2.63
CA SER A 87 -1.12 10.88 2.71
C SER A 87 -0.54 10.84 4.12
N SER A 88 -1.39 10.89 5.14
CA SER A 88 -0.97 10.80 6.53
C SER A 88 -2.13 10.53 7.47
N PHE A 89 -1.85 9.93 8.62
CA PHE A 89 -2.82 9.72 9.69
C PHE A 89 -2.12 9.64 11.06
N ALA A 90 -2.90 9.83 12.13
CA ALA A 90 -2.43 9.63 13.50
C ALA A 90 -2.69 8.18 13.94
N ILE A 91 -1.66 7.49 14.44
CA ILE A 91 -1.77 6.12 14.95
C ILE A 91 -2.46 6.18 16.33
N GLY A 92 -3.53 5.41 16.51
CA GLY A 92 -4.38 5.45 17.72
C GLY A 92 -5.16 6.75 17.91
N GLY A 93 -5.21 7.63 16.89
CA GLY A 93 -6.07 8.80 16.85
C GLY A 93 -7.42 8.51 16.18
N PRO A 94 -8.29 9.52 16.04
CA PRO A 94 -9.53 9.40 15.27
C PRO A 94 -9.23 8.90 13.84
N PRO A 95 -10.02 7.96 13.29
CA PRO A 95 -9.80 7.44 11.95
C PRO A 95 -9.96 8.57 10.92
N PRO A 96 -9.12 8.61 9.86
CA PRO A 96 -9.27 9.57 8.76
C PRO A 96 -10.62 9.44 8.05
N ASP A 97 -11.00 10.48 7.31
CA ASP A 97 -12.25 10.48 6.55
C ASP A 97 -12.35 9.29 5.59
N GLY A 98 -13.52 8.66 5.57
CA GLY A 98 -13.76 7.44 4.79
C GLY A 98 -13.17 6.17 5.40
N PHE A 99 -12.41 6.23 6.51
CA PHE A 99 -11.97 5.07 7.27
C PHE A 99 -12.83 4.84 8.52
N LYS A 100 -12.87 3.60 8.98
CA LYS A 100 -13.41 3.18 10.27
C LYS A 100 -12.30 2.54 11.08
N GLU A 101 -12.29 2.77 12.38
CA GLU A 101 -11.48 1.99 13.30
C GLU A 101 -12.17 0.66 13.57
N VAL A 102 -11.43 -0.44 13.37
CA VAL A 102 -11.90 -1.81 13.53
C VAL A 102 -11.35 -2.42 14.82
N VAL A 103 -10.09 -2.10 15.14
CA VAL A 103 -9.45 -2.44 16.42
C VAL A 103 -8.89 -1.15 17.01
N PRO A 104 -9.41 -0.66 18.15
CA PRO A 104 -8.89 0.54 18.79
C PRO A 104 -7.56 0.25 19.48
N LEU A 105 -6.66 1.24 19.50
CA LEU A 105 -5.36 1.08 20.15
C LEU A 105 -5.56 1.12 21.66
N ALA A 106 -5.28 -0.01 22.32
CA ALA A 106 -5.45 -0.10 23.76
C ALA A 106 -4.49 0.86 24.50
N PRO A 107 -4.95 1.62 25.50
CA PRO A 107 -4.06 2.43 26.33
C PRO A 107 -2.99 1.56 27.00
N GLY A 108 -1.74 2.00 26.93
CA GLY A 108 -0.62 1.27 27.53
C GLY A 108 -0.06 0.14 26.67
N THR A 109 -0.46 0.02 25.39
CA THR A 109 0.23 -0.81 24.40
C THR A 109 1.70 -0.39 24.34
N LYS A 110 2.62 -1.36 24.42
CA LYS A 110 4.07 -1.12 24.53
C LYS A 110 4.87 -2.14 23.75
N GLY A 111 6.07 -1.75 23.34
CA GLY A 111 7.04 -2.64 22.70
C GLY A 111 7.14 -2.41 21.19
N MET A 112 7.86 -3.32 20.52
CA MET A 112 8.10 -3.24 19.09
C MET A 112 6.91 -3.76 18.29
N HIS A 113 6.47 -2.95 17.35
CA HIS A 113 5.36 -3.24 16.47
C HIS A 113 5.74 -2.90 15.03
N ARG A 114 5.05 -3.54 14.10
CA ARG A 114 5.09 -3.23 12.68
C ARG A 114 3.78 -2.61 12.25
N LEU A 115 3.86 -1.43 11.65
CA LEU A 115 2.73 -0.79 10.98
C LEU A 115 2.70 -1.31 9.54
N ASP A 116 1.67 -2.10 9.23
CA ASP A 116 1.41 -2.57 7.87
C ASP A 116 0.38 -1.64 7.21
N VAL A 117 0.68 -1.17 6.00
CA VAL A 117 -0.23 -0.36 5.18
C VAL A 117 -0.46 -1.07 3.86
N LEU A 118 -1.72 -1.37 3.56
CA LEU A 118 -2.14 -2.16 2.40
C LEU A 118 -3.17 -1.41 1.57
N GLY A 119 -3.05 -1.49 0.25
CA GLY A 119 -3.97 -0.90 -0.71
C GLY A 119 -3.59 -1.29 -2.13
N ILE A 120 -3.46 -0.30 -3.03
CA ILE A 120 -2.82 -0.54 -4.32
C ILE A 120 -1.31 -0.54 -4.07
N GLY A 121 -0.74 -1.71 -3.79
CA GLY A 121 0.61 -1.86 -3.23
C GLY A 121 0.59 -2.07 -1.72
N GLY A 122 1.79 -2.20 -1.14
CA GLY A 122 1.96 -2.40 0.30
C GLY A 122 3.22 -1.72 0.81
N GLY A 123 3.23 -1.38 2.09
CA GLY A 123 4.35 -0.80 2.79
C GLY A 123 4.32 -1.16 4.26
N GLU A 124 5.48 -1.21 4.88
CA GLU A 124 5.62 -1.52 6.30
C GLU A 124 6.63 -0.58 6.96
N ALA A 125 6.44 -0.29 8.25
CA ALA A 125 7.41 0.43 9.07
C ALA A 125 7.40 -0.10 10.50
N ASP A 126 8.58 -0.27 11.08
CA ASP A 126 8.71 -0.63 12.49
C ASP A 126 8.65 0.60 13.39
N LEU A 127 8.03 0.45 14.54
CA LEU A 127 7.93 1.49 15.57
C LEU A 127 7.90 0.88 16.97
N ALA A 128 8.37 1.67 17.93
CA ALA A 128 8.24 1.39 19.35
C ALA A 128 7.09 2.22 19.93
N LEU A 129 6.20 1.57 20.70
CA LEU A 129 5.17 2.20 21.52
C LEU A 129 5.54 2.16 23.01
#